data_AF-A0A9X4AYW9-F1
#
_entry.id   AF-A0A9X4AYW9-F1
#
_cell.length_a   1.000
_cell.length_b   1.000
_cell.length_c   1.000
_cell.angle_alpha   90.00
_cell.angle_beta   90.00
_cell.angle_gamma   90.00
#
_symmetry.space_group_name_H-M   'P 1'
#
loop_
_entity.id
_entity.type
_entity.pdbx_description
1 polymer ?
#
loop_
_entity_poly.entity_id
_entity_poly.type
_entity_poly.pdbx_seq_one_letter_code
_entity_poly.pdbx_strand_id
1 'polypeptide(L)'
;MDKLTRGASGLRHLRWAREIYATLAAHVEHSGLDAEPKKALRKELGRLDNCIQELSGAVKAYRDFLERERVRYRGAIRAATFEQRASKGDRLGEATAAMERESLPRQRTLKAALELAIAELRAHLSEMDTRIAGVVSEAFVDNLYPPLTKDRSRVADVGDDDDDAAGRDD
;
A
#
# COMPACT_ATOMS: atom_id res chain seq x y z
N MET A 1 -2.06 -20.93 -2.33
CA MET A 1 -2.09 -19.45 -2.41
C MET A 1 -0.74 -18.74 -2.35
N ASP A 2 -0.38 -17.98 -3.40
CA ASP A 2 0.67 -16.95 -3.32
C ASP A 2 0.11 -15.63 -2.77
N LYS A 3 0.88 -14.95 -1.90
CA LYS A 3 0.53 -13.63 -1.36
C LYS A 3 1.56 -12.59 -1.79
N LEU A 4 1.12 -11.33 -1.92
CA LEU A 4 2.00 -10.19 -2.22
C LEU A 4 3.17 -10.14 -1.22
N THR A 5 4.37 -9.83 -1.69
CA THR A 5 5.54 -9.70 -0.80
C THR A 5 5.32 -8.61 0.24
N ARG A 6 5.84 -8.81 1.46
CA ARG A 6 5.77 -7.82 2.54
C ARG A 6 6.48 -6.51 2.18
N GLY A 7 7.49 -6.57 1.31
CA GLY A 7 8.25 -5.40 0.85
C GLY A 7 7.57 -4.60 -0.26
N ALA A 8 6.43 -5.04 -0.79
CA ALA A 8 5.68 -4.28 -1.78
C ALA A 8 5.18 -2.95 -1.17
N SER A 9 5.07 -1.92 -2.01
CA SER A 9 4.63 -0.60 -1.55
C SER A 9 3.19 -0.62 -1.02
N GLY A 10 2.81 0.40 -0.24
CA GLY A 10 1.45 0.56 0.25
C GLY A 10 0.40 0.64 -0.87
N LEU A 11 0.72 1.30 -2.00
CA LEU A 11 -0.16 1.36 -3.17
C LEU A 11 -0.36 -0.03 -3.79
N ARG A 12 0.68 -0.86 -3.87
CA ARG A 12 0.57 -2.22 -4.40
C ARG A 12 -0.25 -3.13 -3.48
N HIS A 13 -0.10 -2.99 -2.16
CA HIS A 13 -0.97 -3.65 -1.18
C HIS A 13 -2.43 -3.20 -1.33
N LEU A 14 -2.68 -1.91 -1.57
CA LEU A 14 -4.02 -1.37 -1.76
C LEU A 14 -4.68 -1.89 -3.06
N ARG A 15 -3.94 -1.92 -4.18
CA ARG A 15 -4.41 -2.53 -5.44
C ARG A 15 -4.75 -4.01 -5.23
N TRP A 16 -3.83 -4.76 -4.63
CA TRP A 16 -4.02 -6.18 -4.32
C TRP A 16 -5.25 -6.46 -3.45
N ALA A 17 -5.46 -5.68 -2.37
CA ALA A 17 -6.63 -5.85 -1.51
C ALA A 17 -7.95 -5.55 -2.23
N ARG A 18 -7.97 -4.56 -3.13
CA ARG A 18 -9.15 -4.22 -3.93
C ARG A 18 -9.51 -5.31 -4.95
N GLU A 19 -8.53 -5.96 -5.56
CA GLU A 19 -8.76 -7.12 -6.43
C GLU A 19 -9.39 -8.29 -5.65
N ILE A 20 -8.88 -8.57 -4.44
CA ILE A 20 -9.45 -9.59 -3.56
C ILE A 20 -10.89 -9.24 -3.18
N TYR A 21 -11.13 -7.99 -2.80
CA TYR A 21 -12.47 -7.49 -2.49
C TYR A 21 -13.42 -7.64 -3.68
N ALA A 22 -13.01 -7.21 -4.87
CA ALA A 22 -13.81 -7.28 -6.08
C ALA A 22 -14.15 -8.74 -6.43
N THR A 23 -13.18 -9.65 -6.31
CA THR A 23 -13.39 -11.09 -6.53
C THR A 23 -14.37 -11.67 -5.52
N LEU A 24 -14.22 -11.33 -4.24
CA LEU A 24 -15.16 -11.74 -3.18
C LEU A 24 -16.58 -11.20 -3.43
N ALA A 25 -16.70 -9.95 -3.88
CA ALA A 25 -17.98 -9.34 -4.22
C ALA A 25 -18.65 -10.03 -5.41
N ALA A 26 -17.89 -10.33 -6.46
CA ALA A 26 -18.37 -11.08 -7.61
C ALA A 26 -18.90 -12.47 -7.21
N HIS A 27 -18.26 -13.15 -6.26
CA HIS A 27 -18.79 -14.41 -5.71
C HIS A 27 -20.10 -14.21 -4.97
N VAL A 28 -20.24 -13.17 -4.15
CA VAL A 28 -21.51 -12.89 -3.45
C VAL A 28 -22.65 -12.63 -4.44
N GLU A 29 -22.37 -11.92 -5.52
CA GLU A 29 -23.37 -11.50 -6.50
C GLU A 29 -23.73 -12.59 -7.51
N HIS A 30 -22.75 -13.33 -8.01
CA HIS A 30 -22.91 -14.17 -9.20
C HIS A 30 -22.78 -15.67 -8.94
N SER A 31 -22.27 -16.11 -7.78
CA SER A 31 -22.13 -17.54 -7.52
C SER A 31 -23.47 -18.23 -7.24
N GLY A 32 -23.53 -19.53 -7.52
CA GLY A 32 -24.63 -20.41 -7.12
C GLY A 32 -24.64 -20.79 -5.63
N LEU A 33 -23.87 -20.10 -4.78
CA LEU A 33 -23.80 -20.40 -3.35
C LEU A 33 -25.15 -20.22 -2.63
N ASP A 34 -25.37 -21.07 -1.64
CA ASP A 34 -26.52 -20.99 -0.73
C ASP A 34 -26.52 -19.72 0.13
N ALA A 35 -27.66 -19.46 0.78
CA ALA A 35 -27.89 -18.23 1.54
C ALA A 35 -26.92 -18.02 2.70
N GLU A 36 -26.59 -19.07 3.46
CA GLU A 36 -25.70 -18.96 4.64
C GLU A 36 -24.25 -18.65 4.25
N PRO A 37 -23.60 -19.38 3.30
CA PRO A 37 -22.29 -18.99 2.77
C PRO A 37 -22.29 -17.55 2.23
N LYS A 38 -23.29 -17.15 1.42
CA LYS A 38 -23.38 -15.77 0.91
C LYS A 38 -23.46 -14.72 2.01
N LYS A 39 -24.20 -15.00 3.09
CA LYS A 39 -24.29 -14.12 4.26
C LYS A 39 -22.96 -13.99 4.98
N ALA A 40 -22.22 -15.09 5.14
CA ALA A 40 -20.87 -15.07 5.70
C ALA A 40 -19.90 -14.23 4.84
N LEU A 41 -19.92 -14.42 3.51
CA LEU A 41 -19.07 -13.65 2.59
C LEU A 41 -19.40 -12.14 2.61
N ARG A 42 -20.68 -11.74 2.69
CA ARG A 42 -21.06 -10.33 2.87
C ARG A 42 -20.49 -9.70 4.13
N LYS A 43 -20.40 -10.46 5.22
CA LYS A 43 -19.79 -10.00 6.46
C LYS A 43 -18.29 -9.78 6.28
N GLU A 44 -17.61 -10.66 5.55
CA GLU A 44 -16.20 -10.49 5.22
C GLU A 44 -15.97 -9.30 4.29
N LEU A 45 -16.86 -9.03 3.32
CA LEU A 45 -16.78 -7.81 2.49
C LEU A 45 -16.77 -6.54 3.32
N GLY A 46 -17.69 -6.41 4.28
CA GLY A 46 -17.72 -5.23 5.16
C GLY A 46 -16.46 -5.07 6.01
N ARG A 47 -15.86 -6.19 6.44
CA ARG A 47 -14.61 -6.15 7.22
C ARG A 47 -13.40 -5.77 6.34
N LEU A 48 -13.31 -6.37 5.15
CA LEU A 48 -12.23 -6.10 4.22
C LEU A 48 -12.29 -4.66 3.69
N ASP A 49 -13.49 -4.11 3.42
CA ASP A 49 -13.64 -2.70 3.03
C ASP A 49 -13.08 -1.76 4.12
N ASN A 50 -13.40 -1.99 5.39
CA ASN A 50 -12.85 -1.18 6.49
C ASN A 50 -11.31 -1.20 6.49
N CYS A 51 -10.68 -2.37 6.36
CA CYS A 51 -9.22 -2.48 6.26
C CYS A 51 -8.66 -1.78 5.01
N ILE A 52 -9.37 -1.83 3.88
CA ILE A 52 -8.99 -1.12 2.65
C ILE A 52 -9.06 0.40 2.86
N GLN A 53 -10.07 0.92 3.56
CA GLN A 53 -10.19 2.35 3.85
C GLN A 53 -9.07 2.82 4.80
N GLU A 54 -8.75 2.05 5.84
CA GLU A 54 -7.65 2.34 6.76
C GLU A 54 -6.30 2.39 6.02
N LEU A 55 -6.00 1.38 5.21
CA LEU A 55 -4.79 1.37 4.39
C LEU A 55 -4.78 2.52 3.38
N SER A 56 -5.90 2.81 2.72
CA SER A 56 -6.04 3.92 1.78
C SER A 56 -5.71 5.27 2.45
N GLY A 57 -6.21 5.49 3.67
CA GLY A 57 -5.91 6.66 4.48
C GLY A 57 -4.42 6.79 4.79
N ALA A 58 -3.78 5.71 5.24
CA ALA A 58 -2.36 5.69 5.57
C ALA A 58 -1.47 5.91 4.32
N VAL A 59 -1.82 5.28 3.19
CA VAL A 59 -1.14 5.48 1.90
C VAL A 59 -1.22 6.93 1.46
N LYS A 60 -2.42 7.52 1.50
CA LYS A 60 -2.62 8.92 1.13
C LYS A 60 -1.80 9.86 2.01
N ALA A 61 -1.86 9.69 3.34
CA ALA A 61 -1.12 10.53 4.26
C ALA A 61 0.40 10.48 4.02
N TYR A 62 0.95 9.28 3.80
CA TYR A 62 2.37 9.13 3.52
C TYR A 62 2.77 9.71 2.17
N ARG A 63 2.01 9.42 1.11
CA ARG A 63 2.26 9.95 -0.23
C ARG A 63 2.18 11.47 -0.26
N ASP A 64 1.12 12.06 0.29
CA ASP A 64 0.91 13.51 0.30
C ASP A 64 2.05 14.23 1.06
N PHE A 65 2.56 13.63 2.14
CA PHE A 65 3.76 14.13 2.83
C PHE A 65 5.01 14.09 1.94
N LEU A 66 5.25 12.96 1.25
CA LEU A 66 6.41 12.82 0.38
C LEU A 66 6.39 13.80 -0.80
N GLU A 67 5.21 14.01 -1.40
CA GLU A 67 5.04 14.84 -2.59
C GLU A 67 5.03 16.34 -2.28
N ARG A 68 4.56 16.75 -1.10
CA ARG A 68 4.41 18.17 -0.75
C ARG A 68 5.47 18.65 0.21
N GLU A 69 5.51 18.05 1.40
CA GLU A 69 6.38 18.53 2.48
C GLU A 69 7.83 18.16 2.24
N ARG A 70 8.11 16.87 1.94
CA ARG A 70 9.49 16.42 1.73
C ARG A 70 10.13 17.07 0.49
N VAL A 71 9.36 17.32 -0.57
CA VAL A 71 9.84 18.03 -1.76
C VAL A 71 10.24 19.47 -1.42
N ARG A 72 9.48 20.18 -0.55
CA ARG A 72 9.83 21.53 -0.09
C ARG A 72 11.18 21.57 0.60
N TYR A 73 11.45 20.69 1.56
CA TYR A 73 12.75 20.64 2.26
C TYR A 73 13.89 20.31 1.30
N ARG A 74 13.69 19.36 0.37
CA ARG A 74 14.69 19.06 -0.68
C ARG A 74 14.95 20.27 -1.58
N GLY A 75 13.92 21.04 -1.91
CA GLY A 75 14.04 22.30 -2.67
C GLY A 75 14.88 23.34 -1.93
N ALA A 76 14.62 23.54 -0.64
CA ALA A 76 15.39 24.45 0.21
C ALA A 76 16.87 24.07 0.29
N ILE A 77 17.17 22.78 0.48
CA ILE A 77 18.55 22.28 0.51
C ILE A 77 19.25 22.52 -0.84
N ARG A 78 18.60 22.27 -1.98
CA ARG A 78 19.17 22.53 -3.30
C ARG A 78 19.46 24.02 -3.52
N ALA A 79 18.55 24.90 -3.13
CA ALA A 79 18.73 26.34 -3.22
C ALA A 79 19.91 26.81 -2.34
N ALA A 80 19.93 26.37 -1.07
CA ALA A 80 21.02 26.68 -0.14
C ALA A 80 22.38 26.15 -0.61
N THR A 81 22.42 24.97 -1.22
CA THR A 81 23.64 24.39 -1.82
C THR A 81 24.18 25.27 -2.95
N PHE A 82 23.31 25.84 -3.78
CA PHE A 82 23.71 26.76 -4.84
C PHE A 82 24.25 28.07 -4.26
N GLU A 83 23.59 28.64 -3.25
CA GLU A 83 23.99 29.89 -2.60
C GLU A 83 25.28 29.77 -1.78
N GLN A 84 25.56 28.60 -1.19
CA GLN A 84 26.80 28.35 -0.46
C GLN A 84 28.02 28.31 -1.40
N ARG A 85 27.81 27.97 -2.68
CA ARG A 85 28.85 28.12 -3.71
C ARG A 85 29.09 29.59 -4.10
N ALA A 86 28.12 30.46 -3.83
CA ALA A 86 28.13 31.87 -4.23
C ALA A 86 28.39 32.85 -3.06
N SER A 87 28.33 32.42 -1.80
CA SER A 87 28.39 33.28 -0.61
C SER A 87 28.95 32.56 0.63
N LYS A 88 29.31 33.30 1.69
CA LYS A 88 29.88 32.78 2.95
C LYS A 88 28.84 32.44 4.05
N GLY A 89 27.54 32.39 3.75
CA GLY A 89 26.50 32.12 4.75
C GLY A 89 26.25 30.62 5.00
N ASP A 90 25.86 30.24 6.23
CA ASP A 90 25.54 28.84 6.60
C ASP A 90 24.06 28.46 6.33
N ARG A 91 23.53 28.91 5.18
CA ARG A 91 22.14 28.60 4.79
C ARG A 91 21.93 27.10 4.55
N LEU A 92 22.99 26.37 4.18
CA LEU A 92 22.90 24.92 3.99
C LEU A 92 22.73 24.19 5.33
N GLY A 93 23.48 24.58 6.37
CA GLY A 93 23.33 24.03 7.71
C GLY A 93 21.91 24.25 8.24
N GLU A 94 21.38 25.47 8.10
CA GLU A 94 20.00 25.81 8.51
C GLU A 94 18.94 24.97 7.78
N ALA A 95 19.03 24.85 6.45
CA ALA A 95 18.08 24.08 5.65
C ALA A 95 18.12 22.57 5.99
N THR A 96 19.32 22.04 6.24
CA THR A 96 19.51 20.63 6.62
C THR A 96 18.94 20.37 8.02
N ALA A 97 19.27 21.23 8.99
CA ALA A 97 18.74 21.13 10.35
C ALA A 97 17.21 21.22 10.39
N ALA A 98 16.60 22.08 9.57
CA ALA A 98 15.14 22.15 9.44
C ALA A 98 14.54 20.82 8.95
N MET A 99 15.14 20.20 7.91
CA MET A 99 14.70 18.90 7.43
C MET A 99 14.83 17.80 8.50
N GLU A 100 15.94 17.78 9.24
CA GLU A 100 16.19 16.79 10.28
C GLU A 100 15.25 16.90 11.47
N ARG A 101 14.91 18.13 11.90
CA ARG A 101 14.02 18.36 13.04
C ARG A 101 12.55 18.18 12.69
N GLU A 102 12.14 18.54 11.48
CA GLU A 102 10.71 18.67 11.15
C GLU A 102 10.25 17.57 10.18
N SER A 103 10.97 17.36 9.08
CA SER A 103 10.56 16.44 8.02
C SER A 103 10.82 14.99 8.41
N LEU A 104 12.03 14.64 8.86
CA LEU A 104 12.40 13.25 9.12
C LEU A 104 11.57 12.57 10.22
N PRO A 105 11.26 13.22 11.37
CA PRO A 105 10.42 12.60 12.39
C PRO A 105 9.02 12.32 11.85
N ARG A 106 8.42 13.30 11.14
CA ARG A 106 7.10 13.14 10.54
C ARG A 106 7.09 12.03 9.47
N GLN A 107 8.13 11.93 8.66
CA GLN A 107 8.29 10.84 7.69
C GLN A 107 8.29 9.47 8.39
N ARG A 108 9.03 9.33 9.50
CA ARG A 108 9.10 8.08 10.27
C ARG A 108 7.74 7.71 10.86
N THR A 109 7.03 8.67 11.46
CA THR A 109 5.68 8.44 12.01
C THR A 109 4.70 7.99 10.93
N LEU A 110 4.65 8.68 9.80
CA LEU A 110 3.74 8.32 8.70
C LEU A 110 4.11 6.97 8.06
N LYS A 111 5.41 6.68 7.93
CA LYS A 111 5.87 5.37 7.43
C LYS A 111 5.49 4.24 8.38
N ALA A 112 5.66 4.44 9.69
CA ALA A 112 5.26 3.45 10.70
C ALA A 112 3.75 3.21 10.70
N ALA A 113 2.93 4.26 10.57
CA ALA A 113 1.49 4.12 10.42
C ALA A 113 1.09 3.34 9.15
N LEU A 114 1.77 3.60 8.04
CA LEU A 114 1.58 2.83 6.80
C LEU A 114 1.99 1.36 6.97
N GLU A 115 3.12 1.09 7.60
CA GLU A 115 3.59 -0.27 7.86
C GLU A 115 2.64 -1.05 8.79
N LEU A 116 2.07 -0.38 9.79
CA LEU A 116 1.04 -0.94 10.67
C LEU A 116 -0.23 -1.29 9.88
N ALA A 117 -0.77 -0.37 9.09
CA ALA A 117 -1.97 -0.62 8.28
C ALA A 117 -1.77 -1.77 7.27
N ILE A 118 -0.57 -1.90 6.69
CA ILE A 118 -0.22 -3.05 5.85
C ILE A 118 -0.22 -4.34 6.67
N ALA A 119 0.36 -4.34 7.87
CA ALA A 119 0.38 -5.53 8.73
C ALA A 119 -1.03 -5.95 9.15
N GLU A 120 -1.89 -4.99 9.52
CA GLU A 120 -3.28 -5.20 9.90
C GLU A 120 -4.10 -5.78 8.74
N LEU A 121 -4.00 -5.21 7.53
CA LEU A 121 -4.64 -5.78 6.33
C LEU A 121 -4.22 -7.25 6.13
N ARG A 122 -2.92 -7.57 6.25
CA ARG A 122 -2.42 -8.92 6.01
C ARG A 122 -2.86 -9.91 7.08
N ALA A 123 -2.92 -9.47 8.34
CA ALA A 123 -3.47 -10.27 9.42
C ALA A 123 -4.95 -10.54 9.15
N HIS A 124 -5.71 -9.50 8.81
CA HIS A 124 -7.13 -9.61 8.47
C HIS A 124 -7.39 -10.60 7.33
N LEU A 125 -6.65 -10.49 6.22
CA LEU A 125 -6.76 -11.43 5.10
C LEU A 125 -6.49 -12.88 5.52
N SER A 126 -5.50 -13.12 6.39
CA SER A 126 -5.18 -14.48 6.86
C SER A 126 -6.28 -15.06 7.76
N GLU A 127 -6.91 -14.23 8.59
CA GLU A 127 -8.07 -14.67 9.36
C GLU A 127 -9.31 -14.85 8.47
N MET A 128 -9.50 -13.98 7.48
CA MET A 128 -10.58 -14.08 6.49
C MET A 128 -10.48 -15.40 5.73
N ASP A 129 -9.30 -15.79 5.28
CA ASP A 129 -9.04 -17.09 4.63
C ASP A 129 -9.55 -18.25 5.49
N THR A 130 -9.21 -18.24 6.79
CA THR A 130 -9.62 -19.29 7.72
C THR A 130 -11.14 -19.34 7.89
N ARG A 131 -11.78 -18.18 8.02
CA ARG A 131 -13.25 -18.09 8.16
C ARG A 131 -13.97 -18.52 6.89
N ILE A 132 -13.48 -18.13 5.73
CA ILE A 132 -14.08 -18.47 4.43
C ILE A 132 -13.89 -19.96 4.11
N ALA A 133 -12.70 -20.51 4.36
CA ALA A 133 -12.44 -21.94 4.14
C ALA A 133 -13.38 -22.82 4.97
N GLY A 134 -13.70 -22.41 6.21
CA GLY A 134 -14.60 -23.15 7.09
C GLY A 134 -16.08 -23.15 6.67
N VAL A 135 -16.50 -22.27 5.76
CA VAL A 135 -17.90 -22.15 5.32
C VAL A 135 -18.11 -22.35 3.82
N VAL A 136 -17.05 -22.29 3.01
CA VAL A 136 -17.10 -22.49 1.56
C VAL A 136 -16.15 -23.62 1.15
N SER A 137 -14.86 -23.34 1.04
CA SER A 137 -13.78 -24.32 0.79
C SER A 137 -12.42 -23.62 0.73
N GLU A 138 -11.33 -24.38 0.83
CA GLU A 138 -9.98 -23.88 0.55
C GLU A 138 -9.79 -23.47 -0.91
N ALA A 139 -10.38 -24.22 -1.85
CA ALA A 139 -10.32 -23.90 -3.28
C ALA A 139 -10.98 -22.54 -3.61
N PHE A 140 -12.04 -22.19 -2.88
CA PHE A 140 -12.64 -20.86 -2.98
C PHE A 140 -11.70 -19.77 -2.51
N VAL A 141 -11.02 -19.97 -1.37
CA VAL A 141 -10.01 -19.02 -0.87
C VAL A 141 -8.89 -18.85 -1.89
N ASP A 142 -8.42 -19.94 -2.50
CA ASP A 142 -7.38 -19.86 -3.52
C ASP A 142 -7.80 -19.02 -4.74
N ASN A 143 -9.09 -19.05 -5.11
CA ASN A 143 -9.64 -18.28 -6.20
C ASN A 143 -9.80 -16.77 -5.89
N LEU A 144 -9.85 -16.38 -4.61
CA LEU A 144 -10.06 -14.98 -4.23
C LEU A 144 -8.88 -14.07 -4.60
N TYR A 145 -7.68 -14.61 -4.76
CA TYR A 145 -6.50 -13.79 -4.90
C TYR A 145 -6.04 -13.74 -6.34
N PRO A 146 -5.73 -12.53 -6.83
CA PRO A 146 -5.28 -12.37 -8.20
C PRO A 146 -3.89 -13.00 -8.40
N PRO A 147 -3.57 -13.41 -9.64
CA PRO A 147 -2.22 -13.82 -9.97
C PRO A 147 -1.24 -12.67 -9.71
N LEU A 148 -0.02 -13.02 -9.33
CA LEU A 148 1.05 -12.06 -9.02
C LEU A 148 2.20 -12.23 -10.00
N THR A 149 3.02 -11.19 -10.12
CA THR A 149 4.30 -11.29 -10.86
C THR A 149 5.21 -12.35 -10.25
N LYS A 150 6.23 -12.80 -11.00
CA LYS A 150 7.16 -13.85 -10.54
C LYS A 150 7.84 -13.54 -9.21
N ASP A 151 8.16 -12.27 -8.95
CA ASP A 151 8.73 -11.79 -7.69
C ASP A 151 7.68 -11.48 -6.61
N ARG A 152 6.39 -11.64 -6.93
CA ARG A 152 5.21 -11.33 -6.11
C ARG A 152 5.20 -9.88 -5.61
N SER A 153 5.82 -8.97 -6.35
CA SER A 153 5.90 -7.56 -5.96
C SER A 153 4.70 -6.74 -6.42
N ARG A 154 3.92 -7.22 -7.40
CA ARG A 154 2.67 -6.61 -7.88
C ARG A 154 1.69 -7.67 -8.40
N VAL A 155 0.43 -7.26 -8.59
CA VAL A 155 -0.57 -8.06 -9.32
C VAL A 155 -0.09 -8.24 -10.75
N ALA A 156 -0.18 -9.47 -11.28
CA ALA A 156 0.12 -9.73 -12.67
C ALA A 156 -1.05 -9.22 -13.51
N ASP A 157 -0.85 -8.11 -14.18
CA ASP A 157 -1.77 -7.62 -15.20
C ASP A 157 -1.23 -7.96 -16.59
N VAL A 158 -2.08 -8.43 -17.48
CA VAL A 158 -1.69 -8.76 -18.86
C VAL A 158 -1.78 -7.46 -19.68
N GLY A 159 -0.71 -6.64 -19.64
CA GLY A 159 -0.58 -5.45 -20.49
C GLY A 159 -0.20 -4.13 -19.79
N ASP A 160 0.00 -4.12 -18.47
CA ASP A 160 0.31 -2.90 -17.70
C ASP A 160 1.83 -2.78 -17.44
N ASP A 161 2.60 -2.60 -18.53
CA ASP A 161 4.02 -2.21 -18.50
C ASP A 161 4.22 -0.71 -18.21
N ASP A 162 3.21 0.00 -17.69
CA ASP A 162 3.23 1.45 -17.44
C ASP A 162 3.57 1.84 -15.98
N ASP A 163 4.14 0.92 -15.20
CA ASP A 163 4.73 1.22 -13.89
C ASP A 163 6.19 1.64 -14.09
N ASP A 164 6.42 2.92 -14.38
CA ASP A 164 7.68 3.68 -14.29
C ASP A 164 8.90 2.81 -13.96
N ALA A 165 9.40 2.10 -14.98
CA ALA A 165 10.77 1.62 -14.97
C ALA A 165 11.65 2.87 -15.04
N ALA A 166 11.86 3.51 -13.88
CA ALA A 166 12.98 4.40 -13.68
C ALA A 166 14.22 3.52 -13.82
N GLY A 167 14.65 3.37 -15.08
CA GLY A 167 15.87 2.70 -15.47
C GLY A 167 16.99 3.20 -14.59
N ARG A 168 17.54 2.25 -13.83
CA ARG A 168 18.98 2.29 -13.59
C ARG A 168 19.60 1.79 -14.87
N ASP A 169 20.03 2.72 -15.71
CA ASP A 169 21.12 2.46 -16.64
C ASP A 169 22.18 3.54 -16.39
N ASP A 170 23.37 3.02 -16.09
CA ASP A 170 24.73 3.59 -16.03
C ASP A 170 25.07 4.72 -15.03
#